data_AF-A0A2P9BZX2-F1
#
_entry.id   AF-A0A2P9BZX2-F1
#
_cell.length_a   1.000
_cell.length_b   1.000
_cell.length_c   1.000
_cell.angle_alpha   90.00
_cell.angle_beta   90.00
_cell.angle_gamma   90.00
#
_symmetry.space_group_name_H-M   'P 1'
#
loop_
_entity.id
_entity.type
_entity.pdbx_description
1 polymer ?
#
loop_
_entity_poly.entity_id
_entity_poly.type
_entity_poly.pdbx_seq_one_letter_code
_entity_poly.pdbx_strand_id
1 'polypeptide(L)'
;MADENYVSGYPPPPYYFKEYQSMDIKKLMEISNFKSTDEESFLEHLRKSYETIYDVNRNTYIKDIKSLSNIKNCEFIMGRPPPLPLRDSYNVFGMEYKVERNIEELDSDEILYDEKKNLKEEFIRIYKIYKETFFLLFDDIVNNRKDDKSKIKQLTKIHVNLFHILAKLRHYQTINNIVNVLKIQLKKRQIAIDKMKISLLNVYQYINFVQTNCVNKNMITNEENDEQKKLK
;
A
#
# COMPACT_ATOMS: atom_id res chain seq x y z
N MET A 1 -11.74 -36.59 -30.16
CA MET A 1 -10.51 -35.79 -30.27
C MET A 1 -10.51 -34.90 -29.04
N ALA A 2 -10.12 -35.37 -27.85
CA ALA A 2 -8.77 -35.76 -27.42
C ALA A 2 -7.80 -34.58 -27.48
N ASP A 3 -8.00 -33.61 -26.58
CA ASP A 3 -6.95 -32.68 -26.18
C ASP A 3 -6.15 -33.32 -25.04
N GLU A 4 -5.22 -34.18 -25.44
CA GLU A 4 -4.09 -34.55 -24.61
C GLU A 4 -3.10 -33.38 -24.55
N ASN A 5 -2.46 -33.23 -23.39
CA ASN A 5 -1.30 -32.37 -23.08
C ASN A 5 -1.56 -30.96 -22.56
N TYR A 6 -2.08 -30.85 -21.33
CA TYR A 6 -1.43 -30.04 -20.27
C TYR A 6 -1.87 -30.58 -18.90
N VAL A 7 -0.98 -31.33 -18.23
CA VAL A 7 -1.08 -31.62 -16.80
C VAL A 7 -0.65 -30.35 -16.04
N SER A 8 -1.43 -29.29 -16.17
CA SER A 8 -1.30 -28.14 -15.29
C SER A 8 -1.95 -28.53 -13.97
N GLY A 9 -1.16 -28.70 -12.92
CA GLY A 9 -1.67 -28.88 -11.55
C GLY A 9 -2.40 -27.65 -10.99
N TYR A 10 -2.48 -26.56 -11.75
CA TYR A 10 -3.21 -25.35 -11.39
C TYR A 10 -4.62 -25.35 -11.97
N PRO A 11 -5.62 -24.91 -11.19
CA PRO A 11 -6.99 -24.80 -11.69
C PRO A 11 -7.05 -23.82 -12.87
N PRO A 12 -7.97 -24.05 -13.83
CA PRO A 12 -8.20 -23.10 -14.92
C PRO A 12 -8.67 -21.74 -14.37
N PRO A 13 -8.44 -20.65 -15.10
CA PRO A 13 -8.87 -19.32 -14.68
C PRO A 13 -10.41 -19.26 -14.53
N PRO A 14 -10.93 -18.41 -13.63
CA PRO A 14 -12.37 -18.29 -13.40
C PRO A 14 -13.15 -17.89 -14.66
N TYR A 15 -14.32 -18.49 -14.88
CA TYR A 15 -15.12 -18.35 -16.12
C TYR A 15 -15.39 -16.92 -16.59
N TYR A 16 -15.45 -15.95 -15.67
CA TYR A 16 -15.67 -14.54 -15.96
C TYR A 16 -14.50 -13.89 -16.72
N PHE A 17 -13.35 -14.55 -16.87
CA PHE A 17 -12.26 -14.05 -17.72
C PHE A 17 -12.71 -13.82 -19.18
N LYS A 18 -13.71 -14.58 -19.65
CA LYS A 18 -14.26 -14.46 -21.01
C LYS A 18 -15.02 -13.15 -21.22
N GLU A 19 -15.50 -12.54 -20.14
CA GLU A 19 -16.21 -11.24 -20.17
C GLU A 19 -15.26 -10.08 -20.51
N TYR A 20 -13.95 -10.26 -20.33
CA TYR A 20 -12.92 -9.27 -20.65
C TYR A 20 -12.38 -9.40 -22.08
N GLN A 21 -12.95 -10.29 -22.92
CA GLN A 21 -12.60 -10.34 -24.34
C GLN A 21 -13.10 -9.07 -25.04
N SER A 22 -12.33 -8.55 -26.00
CA SER A 22 -12.65 -7.33 -26.75
C SER A 22 -13.99 -7.48 -27.47
N MET A 23 -15.06 -7.07 -26.82
CA MET A 23 -16.41 -7.09 -27.36
C MET A 23 -16.65 -5.77 -28.08
N ASP A 24 -17.19 -5.85 -29.29
CA ASP A 24 -17.46 -4.67 -30.12
C ASP A 24 -18.52 -3.79 -29.44
N ILE A 25 -18.17 -2.52 -29.16
CA ILE A 25 -19.00 -1.56 -28.43
C ILE A 25 -20.35 -1.40 -29.14
N LYS A 26 -20.37 -1.48 -30.48
CA LYS A 26 -21.61 -1.37 -31.27
C LYS A 26 -22.57 -2.51 -30.99
N LYS A 27 -22.07 -3.74 -30.90
CA LYS A 27 -22.89 -4.92 -30.55
C LYS A 27 -23.45 -4.79 -29.13
N LEU A 28 -22.68 -4.22 -28.22
CA LEU A 28 -23.12 -3.98 -26.85
C LEU A 28 -24.18 -2.88 -26.75
N MET A 29 -24.06 -1.81 -27.54
CA MET A 29 -25.08 -0.76 -27.65
C MET A 29 -26.41 -1.31 -28.20
N GLU A 30 -26.34 -2.22 -29.18
CA GLU A 30 -27.50 -2.93 -29.73
C GLU A 30 -28.17 -3.85 -28.68
N ILE A 31 -27.39 -4.63 -27.93
CA ILE A 31 -27.93 -5.54 -26.90
C ILE A 31 -28.54 -4.76 -25.72
N SER A 32 -27.91 -3.66 -25.32
CA SER A 32 -28.35 -2.80 -24.20
C SER A 32 -29.54 -1.89 -24.54
N ASN A 33 -30.05 -1.92 -25.78
CA ASN A 33 -31.09 -1.01 -26.29
C ASN A 33 -30.78 0.47 -26.00
N PHE A 34 -29.51 0.87 -26.07
CA PHE A 34 -29.11 2.24 -25.79
C PHE A 34 -29.60 3.16 -26.91
N LYS A 35 -30.33 4.22 -26.54
CA LYS A 35 -31.05 5.07 -27.51
C LYS A 35 -30.15 6.01 -28.33
N SER A 36 -28.87 6.11 -27.99
CA SER A 36 -27.92 6.96 -28.70
C SER A 36 -27.03 6.11 -29.62
N THR A 37 -26.61 6.69 -30.76
CA THR A 37 -25.62 6.12 -31.67
C THR A 37 -24.19 6.54 -31.32
N ASP A 38 -24.00 7.27 -30.23
CA ASP A 38 -22.71 7.82 -29.82
C ASP A 38 -22.03 6.89 -28.80
N GLU A 39 -20.88 6.35 -29.21
CA GLU A 39 -20.08 5.42 -28.41
C GLU A 39 -19.53 6.09 -27.14
N GLU A 40 -19.16 7.38 -27.20
CA GLU A 40 -18.63 8.11 -26.04
C GLU A 40 -19.68 8.30 -24.94
N SER A 41 -20.91 8.67 -25.33
CA SER A 41 -22.05 8.79 -24.42
C SER A 41 -22.39 7.46 -23.72
N PHE A 42 -22.29 6.35 -24.45
CA PHE A 42 -22.53 5.01 -23.90
C PHE A 42 -21.45 4.61 -22.88
N LEU A 43 -20.17 4.83 -23.21
CA LEU A 43 -19.06 4.55 -22.29
C LEU A 43 -19.14 5.40 -21.01
N GLU A 44 -19.53 6.66 -21.12
CA GLU A 44 -19.69 7.53 -19.95
C GLU A 44 -20.86 7.10 -19.06
N HIS A 45 -21.97 6.63 -19.67
CA HIS A 45 -23.10 6.05 -18.94
C HIS A 45 -22.70 4.78 -18.16
N LEU A 46 -21.91 3.91 -18.78
CA LEU A 46 -21.41 2.68 -18.16
C LEU A 46 -20.43 2.98 -17.02
N ARG A 47 -19.51 3.93 -17.24
CA ARG A 47 -18.57 4.38 -16.21
C ARG A 47 -19.31 4.89 -14.99
N LYS A 48 -20.29 5.77 -15.17
CA LYS A 48 -21.13 6.28 -14.08
C LYS A 48 -21.91 5.18 -13.36
N SER A 49 -22.42 4.20 -14.11
CA SER A 49 -23.12 3.06 -13.54
C SER A 49 -22.21 2.20 -12.68
N TYR A 50 -20.96 1.98 -13.13
CA TYR A 50 -19.93 1.26 -12.37
C TYR A 50 -19.49 2.02 -11.12
N GLU A 51 -19.19 3.32 -11.26
CA GLU A 51 -18.84 4.23 -10.16
C GLU A 51 -19.96 4.34 -9.11
N THR A 52 -21.22 4.04 -9.46
CA THR A 52 -22.32 4.01 -8.50
C THR A 52 -22.27 2.79 -7.57
N ILE A 53 -21.62 1.71 -8.00
CA ILE A 53 -21.54 0.42 -7.30
C ILE A 53 -20.19 0.29 -6.59
N TYR A 54 -19.10 0.72 -7.23
CA TYR A 54 -17.73 0.51 -6.78
C TYR A 54 -16.85 1.75 -6.99
N ASP A 55 -16.21 2.22 -5.92
CA ASP A 55 -15.22 3.28 -5.98
C ASP A 55 -13.85 2.69 -6.35
N VAL A 56 -13.38 2.94 -7.57
CA VAL A 56 -12.08 2.47 -8.05
C VAL A 56 -10.92 3.10 -7.27
N ASN A 57 -11.05 4.36 -6.82
CA ASN A 57 -9.97 5.07 -6.13
C ASN A 57 -9.79 4.59 -4.69
N ARG A 58 -10.91 4.25 -4.03
CA ARG A 58 -10.91 3.75 -2.65
C ARG A 58 -10.91 2.23 -2.56
N ASN A 59 -11.14 1.54 -3.68
CA ASN A 59 -11.27 0.08 -3.74
C ASN A 59 -12.37 -0.44 -2.79
N THR A 60 -13.49 0.29 -2.71
CA THR A 60 -14.60 0.04 -1.78
C THR A 60 -15.96 0.09 -2.48
N TYR A 61 -16.92 -0.72 -2.02
CA TYR A 61 -18.30 -0.63 -2.47
C TYR A 61 -18.97 0.62 -1.93
N ILE A 62 -19.73 1.31 -2.78
CA ILE A 62 -20.46 2.53 -2.41
C ILE A 62 -21.88 2.20 -1.93
N LYS A 63 -22.47 1.07 -2.36
CA LYS A 63 -23.85 0.68 -2.01
C LYS A 63 -23.94 -0.76 -1.49
N ASP A 64 -24.84 -0.97 -0.52
CA ASP A 64 -25.23 -2.29 -0.04
C ASP A 64 -25.96 -3.09 -1.13
N ILE A 65 -25.30 -4.16 -1.60
CA ILE A 65 -25.76 -5.06 -2.67
C ILE A 65 -27.06 -5.79 -2.30
N LYS A 66 -27.50 -5.77 -1.03
CA LYS A 66 -28.80 -6.34 -0.63
C LYS A 66 -30.00 -5.70 -1.34
N SER A 67 -29.85 -4.47 -1.82
CA SER A 67 -30.85 -3.76 -2.63
C SER A 67 -30.77 -4.07 -4.14
N LEU A 68 -29.77 -4.84 -4.57
CA LEU A 68 -29.43 -5.12 -5.98
C LEU A 68 -29.95 -6.50 -6.47
N SER A 69 -30.92 -7.11 -5.79
CA SER A 69 -31.55 -8.38 -6.23
C SER A 69 -32.19 -8.30 -7.63
N ASN A 70 -32.35 -7.08 -8.17
CA ASN A 70 -32.92 -6.83 -9.48
C ASN A 70 -31.92 -6.49 -10.58
N ILE A 71 -30.60 -6.50 -10.35
CA ILE A 71 -29.68 -6.38 -11.50
C ILE A 71 -29.57 -7.74 -12.21
N LYS A 72 -30.61 -8.05 -12.98
CA LYS A 72 -30.55 -9.01 -14.07
C LYS A 72 -29.40 -8.57 -14.97
N ASN A 73 -28.43 -9.46 -15.17
CA ASN A 73 -27.36 -9.35 -16.16
C ASN A 73 -26.75 -7.95 -16.24
N CYS A 74 -25.90 -7.59 -15.28
CA CYS A 74 -25.02 -6.45 -15.47
C CYS A 74 -24.13 -6.72 -16.70
N GLU A 75 -24.39 -6.03 -17.79
CA GLU A 75 -23.48 -5.88 -18.92
C GLU A 75 -22.29 -5.02 -18.48
N PHE A 76 -21.45 -5.57 -17.59
CA PHE A 76 -20.23 -4.90 -17.22
C PHE A 76 -19.22 -5.08 -18.34
N ILE A 77 -19.17 -4.08 -19.22
CA ILE A 77 -18.18 -3.98 -20.31
C ILE A 77 -16.75 -3.90 -19.75
N MET A 78 -16.60 -3.50 -18.49
CA MET A 78 -15.34 -3.47 -17.74
C MET A 78 -15.14 -4.69 -16.82
N GLY A 79 -15.95 -5.73 -17.02
CA GLY A 79 -15.99 -6.93 -16.18
C GLY A 79 -16.68 -6.71 -14.82
N ARG A 80 -17.05 -7.82 -14.17
CA ARG A 80 -17.76 -7.77 -12.89
C ARG A 80 -16.94 -7.00 -11.84
N PRO A 81 -17.58 -6.13 -11.02
CA PRO A 81 -16.92 -5.61 -9.83
C PRO A 81 -16.47 -6.79 -8.97
N PRO A 82 -15.48 -6.61 -8.09
CA PRO A 82 -15.01 -7.69 -7.23
C PRO A 82 -16.18 -8.36 -6.45
N PRO A 83 -15.99 -9.54 -5.87
CA PRO A 83 -16.94 -10.03 -4.89
C PRO A 83 -16.80 -9.22 -3.60
N LEU A 84 -17.92 -8.98 -2.90
CA LEU A 84 -17.85 -8.52 -1.51
C LEU A 84 -17.18 -9.62 -0.68
N PRO A 85 -16.24 -9.27 0.23
CA PRO A 85 -15.74 -10.24 1.19
C PRO A 85 -16.91 -10.75 2.03
N LEU A 86 -17.10 -12.07 2.05
CA LEU A 86 -18.25 -12.69 2.72
C LEU A 86 -18.17 -12.61 4.25
N ARG A 87 -16.95 -12.44 4.80
CA ARG A 87 -16.63 -12.48 6.23
C ARG A 87 -15.36 -11.65 6.51
N ASP A 88 -15.16 -11.27 7.78
CA ASP A 88 -13.94 -10.61 8.28
C ASP A 88 -12.72 -11.54 8.28
N SER A 89 -12.91 -12.82 7.96
CA SER A 89 -11.85 -13.77 7.71
C SER A 89 -12.01 -14.46 6.36
N TYR A 90 -10.88 -14.72 5.70
CA TYR A 90 -10.82 -15.44 4.43
C TYR A 90 -9.79 -16.56 4.54
N ASN A 91 -10.15 -17.74 4.04
CA ASN A 91 -9.27 -18.89 4.06
C ASN A 91 -8.53 -19.00 2.73
N VAL A 92 -7.21 -19.07 2.79
CA VAL A 92 -6.38 -19.32 1.60
C VAL A 92 -5.49 -20.52 1.91
N PHE A 93 -5.61 -21.58 1.10
CA PHE A 93 -4.86 -22.83 1.25
C PHE A 93 -4.90 -23.43 2.67
N GLY A 94 -6.05 -23.37 3.34
CA GLY A 94 -6.23 -23.91 4.69
C GLY A 94 -5.76 -22.99 5.82
N MET A 95 -5.21 -21.81 5.52
CA MET A 95 -4.89 -20.78 6.51
C MET A 95 -6.03 -19.77 6.60
N GLU A 96 -6.55 -19.54 7.80
CA GLU A 96 -7.52 -18.49 8.07
C GLU A 96 -6.81 -17.15 8.28
N TYR A 97 -7.07 -16.20 7.39
CA TYR A 97 -6.61 -14.82 7.51
C TYR A 97 -7.74 -13.96 8.03
N LYS A 98 -7.51 -13.24 9.12
CA LYS A 98 -8.43 -12.19 9.60
C LYS A 98 -7.99 -10.84 9.03
N VAL A 99 -8.96 -9.97 8.73
CA VAL A 99 -8.71 -8.60 8.28
C VAL A 99 -7.96 -7.81 9.37
N GLU A 100 -8.30 -8.06 10.64
CA GLU A 100 -7.59 -7.50 11.79
C GLU A 100 -6.48 -8.44 12.26
N ARG A 101 -5.25 -7.91 12.36
CA ARG A 101 -4.12 -8.65 12.92
C ARG A 101 -4.22 -8.64 14.43
N ASN A 102 -4.89 -9.64 14.98
CA ASN A 102 -4.87 -9.89 16.42
C ASN A 102 -3.65 -10.73 16.75
N ILE A 103 -2.84 -10.24 17.69
CA ILE A 103 -1.80 -11.06 18.29
C ILE A 103 -2.54 -12.11 19.10
N GLU A 104 -2.27 -13.40 18.85
CA GLU A 104 -2.86 -14.47 19.66
C GLU A 104 -2.50 -14.24 21.13
N GLU A 105 -3.52 -14.03 21.95
CA GLU A 105 -3.35 -13.82 23.37
C GLU A 105 -2.97 -15.14 24.01
N LEU A 106 -1.92 -15.13 24.83
CA LEU A 106 -1.57 -16.28 25.67
C LEU A 106 -2.59 -16.40 26.80
N ASP A 107 -2.93 -17.63 27.16
CA ASP A 107 -3.76 -17.91 28.34
C ASP A 107 -3.12 -17.30 29.60
N SER A 108 -3.95 -16.81 30.53
CA SER A 108 -3.46 -16.07 31.72
C SER A 108 -2.49 -16.88 32.60
N ASP A 109 -2.57 -18.21 32.57
CA ASP A 109 -1.68 -19.13 33.30
C ASP A 109 -0.35 -19.39 32.55
N GLU A 110 -0.28 -18.99 31.28
CA GLU A 110 0.89 -19.18 30.42
C GLU A 110 1.81 -17.96 30.36
N ILE A 111 1.30 -16.78 30.76
CA ILE A 111 2.02 -15.52 30.74
C ILE A 111 3.06 -15.47 31.87
N LEU A 112 4.33 -15.26 31.50
CA LEU A 112 5.46 -15.16 32.45
C LEU A 112 5.91 -13.71 32.72
N TYR A 113 5.25 -12.72 32.12
CA TYR A 113 5.59 -11.30 32.24
C TYR A 113 4.38 -10.42 32.48
N ASP A 114 4.63 -9.21 33.00
CA ASP A 114 3.58 -8.22 33.23
C ASP A 114 3.42 -7.33 31.99
N GLU A 115 2.23 -7.31 31.41
CA GLU A 115 1.92 -6.50 30.22
C GLU A 115 1.87 -5.00 30.51
N LYS A 116 1.67 -4.60 31.77
CA LYS A 116 1.59 -3.19 32.18
C LYS A 116 2.97 -2.54 32.26
N LYS A 117 4.03 -3.35 32.32
CA LYS A 117 5.42 -2.88 32.39
C LYS A 117 6.03 -2.69 31.00
N ASN A 118 7.24 -2.14 30.97
CA ASN A 118 8.00 -2.01 29.74
C ASN A 118 8.33 -3.39 29.17
N LEU A 119 7.66 -3.74 28.06
CA LEU A 119 7.85 -5.01 27.35
C LEU A 119 9.32 -5.29 27.00
N LYS A 120 10.14 -4.26 26.76
CA LYS A 120 11.56 -4.43 26.46
C LYS A 120 12.35 -4.94 27.67
N GLU A 121 12.06 -4.43 28.85
CA GLU A 121 12.74 -4.84 30.08
C GLU A 121 12.30 -6.24 30.49
N GLU A 122 11.00 -6.54 30.33
CA GLU A 122 10.45 -7.88 30.55
C GLU A 122 11.03 -8.90 29.56
N PHE A 123 11.25 -8.53 28.30
CA PHE A 123 11.95 -9.38 27.33
C PHE A 123 13.36 -9.73 27.82
N ILE A 124 14.13 -8.74 28.29
CA ILE A 124 15.50 -8.97 28.80
C ILE A 124 15.48 -9.89 30.02
N ARG A 125 14.52 -9.68 30.93
CA ARG A 125 14.34 -10.52 32.13
C ARG A 125 14.04 -11.97 31.76
N ILE A 126 13.05 -12.20 30.90
CA ILE A 126 12.68 -13.55 30.44
C ILE A 126 13.81 -14.18 29.65
N TYR A 127 14.52 -13.43 28.82
CA TYR A 127 15.65 -13.94 28.03
C TYR A 127 16.80 -14.42 28.93
N LYS A 128 17.03 -13.74 30.07
CA LYS A 128 17.99 -14.21 31.07
C LYS A 128 17.58 -15.57 31.65
N ILE A 129 16.31 -15.72 32.01
CA ILE A 129 15.74 -16.99 32.52
C ILE A 129 15.83 -18.09 31.44
N TYR A 130 15.55 -17.75 30.18
CA TYR A 130 15.69 -18.67 29.05
C TYR A 130 17.12 -19.21 28.93
N LYS A 131 18.12 -18.31 28.98
CA LYS A 131 19.53 -18.66 28.93
C LYS A 131 19.92 -19.59 30.08
N GLU A 132 19.53 -19.25 31.30
CA GLU A 132 19.83 -20.06 32.49
C GLU A 132 19.20 -21.46 32.39
N THR A 133 17.93 -21.53 31.98
CA THR A 133 17.20 -22.80 31.78
C THR A 133 17.83 -23.64 30.66
N PHE A 134 18.32 -23.00 29.60
CA PHE A 134 19.01 -23.67 28.49
C PHE A 134 20.33 -24.32 28.93
N PHE A 135 21.16 -23.60 29.70
CA PHE A 135 22.40 -24.18 30.23
C PHE A 135 22.13 -25.30 31.22
N LEU A 136 21.11 -25.16 32.09
CA LEU A 136 20.69 -26.22 33.00
C LEU A 136 20.16 -27.47 32.28
N LEU A 137 19.60 -27.32 31.08
CA LEU A 137 19.22 -28.46 30.23
C LEU A 137 20.46 -29.08 29.59
N PHE A 138 21.38 -28.27 29.08
CA PHE A 138 22.63 -28.76 28.49
C PHE A 138 23.46 -29.56 29.48
N ASP A 139 23.61 -29.07 30.72
CA ASP A 139 24.31 -29.76 31.79
C ASP A 139 23.64 -31.11 32.15
N ASP A 140 22.31 -31.17 32.15
CA ASP A 140 21.59 -32.40 32.46
C ASP A 140 21.72 -33.46 31.35
N ILE A 141 21.75 -33.03 30.08
CA ILE A 141 22.01 -33.89 28.93
C ILE A 141 23.43 -34.47 29.00
N VAL A 142 24.42 -33.63 29.29
CA VAL A 142 25.82 -34.07 29.46
C VAL A 142 25.95 -35.06 30.63
N ASN A 143 25.22 -34.82 31.71
CA ASN A 143 25.22 -35.67 32.91
C ASN A 143 24.22 -36.84 32.87
N ASN A 144 23.53 -37.07 31.74
CA ASN A 144 22.60 -38.19 31.51
C ASN A 144 21.47 -38.31 32.57
N ARG A 145 20.91 -37.19 33.01
CA ARG A 145 19.80 -37.13 33.98
C ARG A 145 18.45 -37.32 33.29
N LYS A 146 17.48 -37.95 33.96
CA LYS A 146 16.18 -38.35 33.35
C LYS A 146 15.11 -37.24 33.27
N ASP A 147 15.42 -36.00 33.67
CA ASP A 147 14.44 -34.91 33.79
C ASP A 147 14.31 -34.00 32.54
N ASP A 148 14.96 -34.36 31.43
CA ASP A 148 15.03 -33.56 30.21
C ASP A 148 13.67 -33.14 29.66
N LYS A 149 12.67 -34.02 29.72
CA LYS A 149 11.33 -33.75 29.16
C LYS A 149 10.60 -32.60 29.85
N SER A 150 10.78 -32.43 31.16
CA SER A 150 10.15 -31.34 31.92
C SER A 150 10.84 -30.01 31.62
N LYS A 151 12.17 -30.01 31.63
CA LYS A 151 12.99 -28.83 31.29
C LYS A 151 12.76 -28.35 29.86
N ILE A 152 12.60 -29.27 28.90
CA ILE A 152 12.24 -28.93 27.52
C ILE A 152 10.87 -28.24 27.46
N LYS A 153 9.85 -28.76 28.14
CA LYS A 153 8.53 -28.10 28.20
C LYS A 153 8.61 -26.70 28.80
N GLN A 154 9.37 -26.53 29.87
CA GLN A 154 9.61 -25.22 30.50
C GLN A 154 10.31 -24.26 29.54
N LEU A 155 11.34 -24.73 28.83
CA LEU A 155 12.04 -23.95 27.81
C LEU A 155 11.12 -23.53 26.68
N THR A 156 10.27 -24.44 26.17
CA THR A 156 9.25 -24.11 25.16
C THR A 156 8.29 -23.04 25.66
N LYS A 157 7.80 -23.14 26.91
CA LYS A 157 6.93 -22.11 27.50
C LYS A 157 7.59 -20.74 27.56
N ILE A 158 8.85 -20.69 28.00
CA ILE A 158 9.63 -19.44 28.05
C ILE A 158 9.85 -18.88 26.63
N HIS A 159 10.14 -19.75 25.67
CA HIS A 159 10.33 -19.37 24.27
C HIS A 159 9.07 -18.75 23.66
N VAL A 160 7.91 -19.39 23.85
CA VAL A 160 6.61 -18.86 23.40
C VAL A 160 6.34 -17.47 24.00
N ASN A 161 6.64 -17.28 25.29
CA ASN A 161 6.51 -15.97 25.94
C ASN A 161 7.43 -14.89 25.33
N LEU A 162 8.68 -15.22 24.98
CA LEU A 162 9.58 -14.30 24.29
C LEU A 162 9.02 -13.91 22.91
N PHE A 163 8.50 -14.88 22.16
CA PHE A 163 7.88 -14.63 20.86
C PHE A 163 6.63 -13.75 20.97
N HIS A 164 5.80 -13.97 21.99
CA HIS A 164 4.61 -13.16 22.23
C HIS A 164 4.98 -11.70 22.55
N ILE A 165 6.02 -11.45 23.36
CA ILE A 165 6.54 -10.09 23.59
C ILE A 165 7.02 -9.46 22.26
N LEU A 166 7.76 -10.21 21.44
CA LEU A 166 8.23 -9.71 20.13
C LEU A 166 7.08 -9.40 19.19
N ALA A 167 6.02 -10.22 19.18
CA ALA A 167 4.81 -9.96 18.41
C ALA A 167 4.17 -8.63 18.83
N LYS A 168 4.08 -8.35 20.14
CA LYS A 168 3.60 -7.06 20.66
C LYS A 168 4.52 -5.90 20.26
N LEU A 169 5.83 -6.06 20.38
CA LEU A 169 6.81 -5.04 19.98
C LEU A 169 6.79 -4.75 18.47
N ARG A 170 6.43 -5.72 17.63
CA ARG A 170 6.33 -5.56 16.16
C ARG A 170 5.28 -4.53 15.75
N HIS A 171 4.18 -4.40 16.50
CA HIS A 171 3.18 -3.37 16.26
C HIS A 171 3.78 -1.97 16.42
N TYR A 172 4.43 -1.71 17.55
CA TYR A 172 5.11 -0.43 17.82
C TYR A 172 6.24 -0.15 16.81
N GLN A 173 7.00 -1.18 16.43
CA GLN A 173 8.03 -1.07 15.39
C GLN A 173 7.42 -0.62 14.05
N THR A 174 6.27 -1.18 13.67
CA THR A 174 5.58 -0.83 12.42
C THR A 174 5.14 0.63 12.43
N ILE A 175 4.55 1.11 13.54
CA ILE A 175 4.17 2.52 13.72
C ILE A 175 5.41 3.42 13.56
N ASN A 176 6.51 3.10 14.25
CA ASN A 176 7.74 3.87 14.17
C ASN A 176 8.32 3.90 12.75
N ASN A 177 8.24 2.79 12.01
CA ASN A 177 8.66 2.73 10.62
C ASN A 177 7.81 3.65 9.73
N ILE A 178 6.48 3.63 9.89
CA ILE A 178 5.57 4.53 9.15
C ILE A 178 5.92 6.00 9.46
N VAL A 179 6.10 6.34 10.74
CA VAL A 179 6.49 7.70 11.15
C VAL A 179 7.81 8.12 10.50
N ASN A 180 8.81 7.22 10.45
CA ASN A 180 10.09 7.51 9.82
C ASN A 180 9.96 7.72 8.31
N VAL A 181 9.17 6.89 7.62
CA VAL A 181 8.89 7.06 6.19
C VAL A 181 8.23 8.41 5.93
N LEU A 182 7.22 8.79 6.72
CA LEU A 182 6.53 10.08 6.58
C LEU A 182 7.47 11.26 6.83
N LYS A 183 8.34 11.19 7.85
CA LYS A 183 9.37 12.21 8.10
C LYS A 183 10.33 12.38 6.92
N ILE A 184 10.76 11.27 6.31
CA ILE A 184 11.62 11.30 5.12
C ILE A 184 10.89 11.95 3.94
N GLN A 185 9.62 11.60 3.73
CA GLN A 185 8.80 12.19 2.66
C GLN A 185 8.64 13.71 2.84
N LEU A 186 8.37 14.18 4.06
CA LEU A 186 8.29 15.61 4.36
C LEU A 186 9.61 16.33 4.06
N LYS A 187 10.75 15.76 4.49
CA LYS A 187 12.07 16.32 4.19
C LYS A 187 12.32 16.41 2.68
N LYS A 188 11.97 15.37 1.92
CA LYS A 188 12.10 15.37 0.45
C LYS A 188 11.24 16.47 -0.20
N ARG A 189 10.01 16.66 0.26
CA ARG A 189 9.13 17.73 -0.23
C ARG A 189 9.69 19.12 0.10
N GLN A 190 10.22 19.32 1.31
CA GLN A 190 10.87 20.57 1.69
C GLN A 190 12.06 20.90 0.77
N ILE A 191 12.94 19.93 0.53
CA ILE A 191 14.09 20.09 -0.37
C ILE A 191 13.64 20.43 -1.80
N ALA A 192 12.56 19.80 -2.29
CA ALA A 192 12.02 20.11 -3.61
C ALA A 192 11.50 21.56 -3.71
N ILE A 193 10.79 22.02 -2.68
CA ILE A 193 10.31 23.41 -2.60
C ILE A 193 11.50 24.39 -2.59
N ASP A 194 12.54 24.10 -1.80
CA ASP A 194 13.69 25.00 -1.71
C ASP A 194 14.47 25.05 -3.03
N LYS A 195 14.58 23.92 -3.75
CA LYS A 195 15.12 23.90 -5.12
C LYS A 195 14.29 24.75 -6.09
N MET A 196 12.95 24.67 -6.02
CA MET A 196 12.07 25.49 -6.86
C MET A 196 12.25 26.98 -6.56
N LYS A 197 12.35 27.37 -5.28
CA LYS A 197 12.61 28.76 -4.87
C LYS A 197 13.94 29.28 -5.43
N ILE A 198 15.00 28.49 -5.33
CA ILE A 198 16.31 28.85 -5.89
C ILE A 198 16.21 29.02 -7.42
N SER A 199 15.54 28.10 -8.11
CA SER A 199 15.33 28.21 -9.56
C SER A 199 14.57 29.48 -9.94
N LEU A 200 13.51 29.82 -9.20
CA LEU A 200 12.73 31.03 -9.45
C LEU A 200 13.55 32.30 -9.22
N LEU A 201 14.35 32.33 -8.16
CA LEU A 201 15.26 33.44 -7.86
C LEU A 201 16.27 33.65 -8.99
N ASN A 202 16.85 32.57 -9.52
CA ASN A 202 17.79 32.65 -10.63
C ASN A 202 17.13 33.20 -11.90
N VAL A 203 15.90 32.78 -12.21
CA VAL A 203 15.14 33.32 -13.35
C VAL A 203 14.84 34.81 -13.16
N TYR A 204 14.43 35.22 -11.96
CA TYR A 204 14.18 36.63 -11.63
C TYR A 204 15.44 37.49 -11.77
N GLN A 205 16.59 37.02 -11.25
CA GLN A 205 17.87 37.70 -11.41
C GLN A 205 18.26 37.84 -12.89
N TYR A 206 18.04 36.79 -13.70
CA TYR A 206 18.29 36.85 -15.13
C TYR A 206 17.40 37.85 -15.85
N ILE A 207 16.09 37.86 -15.55
CA ILE A 207 15.14 38.83 -16.12
C ILE A 207 15.57 40.27 -15.76
N ASN A 208 15.91 40.52 -14.50
CA ASN A 208 16.39 41.84 -14.06
C ASN A 208 17.67 42.24 -14.79
N PHE A 209 18.63 41.33 -14.95
CA PHE A 209 19.86 41.57 -15.70
C PHE A 209 19.59 41.92 -17.17
N VAL A 210 18.66 41.22 -17.82
CA VAL A 210 18.26 41.54 -19.20
C VAL A 210 17.57 42.90 -19.27
N GLN A 211 16.67 43.20 -18.35
CA GLN A 211 15.97 44.49 -18.30
C GLN A 211 16.94 45.67 -18.10
N THR A 212 17.89 45.57 -17.17
CA THR A 212 18.87 46.64 -16.93
C THR A 212 19.80 46.85 -18.13
N ASN A 213 20.24 45.76 -18.79
CA ASN A 213 21.10 45.87 -19.97
C ASN A 213 20.36 46.32 -21.23
N CYS A 214 19.09 45.94 -21.42
CA CYS A 214 18.27 46.43 -22.53
C CYS A 214 17.91 47.92 -22.38
N VAL A 215 17.70 48.40 -21.15
CA VAL A 215 17.50 49.84 -20.89
C VAL A 215 18.78 50.64 -21.20
N ASN A 216 19.96 50.13 -20.82
CA ASN A 216 21.23 50.79 -21.13
C ASN A 216 21.57 50.82 -22.63
N LYS A 217 21.13 49.82 -23.42
CA LYS A 217 21.38 49.77 -24.86
C LYS A 217 20.58 50.81 -25.65
N ASN A 218 19.41 51.22 -25.15
CA ASN A 218 18.60 52.29 -25.75
C ASN A 218 19.09 53.71 -25.41
N MET A 219 20.02 53.88 -24.46
CA MET A 219 20.66 55.18 -24.19
C MET A 219 21.85 55.47 -25.11
N ILE A 220 22.46 54.46 -25.74
CA ILE A 220 23.68 54.63 -26.53
C ILE A 220 23.40 55.07 -27.99
N THR A 221 22.15 55.00 -28.47
CA THR A 221 21.80 55.37 -29.86
C THR A 221 21.45 56.85 -30.08
N ASN A 222 21.61 57.74 -29.10
CA ASN A 222 21.21 59.15 -29.21
C ASN A 222 22.36 60.18 -29.19
N GLU A 223 23.64 59.77 -29.21
CA GLU A 223 24.77 60.73 -29.11
C GLU A 223 25.56 60.95 -30.42
N GLU A 224 25.28 60.25 -31.53
CA GLU A 224 26.07 60.41 -32.77
C GLU A 224 25.56 61.47 -33.78
N ASN A 225 24.54 62.28 -33.45
CA ASN A 225 23.95 63.24 -34.41
C ASN A 225 24.34 64.73 -34.24
N ASP A 226 25.23 65.11 -33.32
CA ASP A 226 25.53 66.53 -33.04
C ASP A 226 26.89 67.08 -33.54
N GLU A 227 27.71 66.32 -34.28
CA GLU A 227 29.03 66.81 -34.77
C GLU A 227 29.08 67.31 -36.23
N GLN A 228 27.96 67.58 -36.91
CA GLN A 228 27.97 68.15 -38.29
C GLN A 228 27.45 69.59 -38.42
N LYS A 229 27.60 70.43 -37.39
CA LYS A 229 27.27 71.87 -37.48
C LYS A 229 28.35 72.80 -36.91
N LYS A 230 29.62 72.62 -37.28
CA LYS A 230 30.63 73.69 -37.18
C LYS A 230 31.63 73.63 -38.33
N LEU A 231 31.22 74.13 -39.50
CA LEU A 231 32.09 74.69 -40.54
C LEU A 231 31.20 75.56 -41.46
N LYS A 232 31.04 76.81 -41.04
CA LYS A 232 30.68 77.96 -41.88
C LYS A 232 31.66 79.07 -41.53
#